data_AF-A0A6P1EI05-F1
#
_entry.id   AF-A0A6P1EI05-F1
#
_cell.length_a   1.000
_cell.length_b   1.000
_cell.length_c   1.000
_cell.angle_alpha   90.00
_cell.angle_beta   90.00
_cell.angle_gamma   90.00
#
_symmetry.space_group_name_H-M   'P 1'
#
loop_
_entity.id
_entity.type
_entity.pdbx_description
1 polymer ?
#
loop_
_entity_poly.entity_id
_entity_poly.type
_entity_poly.pdbx_seq_one_letter_code
_entity_poly.pdbx_strand_id
1 'polypeptide(L)'
;MKKYLLPALLVSLSTMAAASAAQAASFTCSAKISPSGNGGSLFFSPSISAPDVGAAEAQFIAVIASLPGRFRYNSLKCTEN
;
A
#
# COMPACT_ATOMS: atom_id res chain seq x y z
N MET A 1 -22.66 -38.09 13.30
CA MET A 1 -23.41 -36.98 12.68
C MET A 1 -22.58 -35.70 12.78
N LYS A 2 -22.43 -34.97 11.65
CA LYS A 2 -22.04 -33.55 11.43
C LYS A 2 -21.46 -32.79 12.65
N LYS A 3 -20.33 -32.09 12.55
CA LYS A 3 -20.16 -30.86 11.74
C LYS A 3 -18.67 -30.59 11.47
N TYR A 4 -18.29 -30.48 10.20
CA TYR A 4 -17.03 -29.84 9.79
C TYR A 4 -17.26 -28.33 9.82
N LEU A 5 -16.80 -27.65 10.86
CA LEU A 5 -16.63 -26.20 10.82
C LEU A 5 -15.22 -25.92 10.28
N LEU A 6 -15.13 -25.54 9.00
CA LEU A 6 -13.96 -24.84 8.51
C LEU A 6 -13.82 -23.53 9.30
N PRO A 7 -12.70 -23.26 9.99
CA PRO A 7 -12.37 -21.89 10.30
C PRO A 7 -11.99 -21.22 8.97
N ALA A 8 -12.96 -20.50 8.43
CA ALA A 8 -12.74 -19.56 7.36
C ALA A 8 -11.55 -18.65 7.75
N LEU A 9 -10.44 -18.84 7.04
CA LEU A 9 -9.82 -17.76 6.27
C LEU A 9 -9.79 -16.40 6.99
N LEU A 10 -9.20 -16.36 8.18
CA LEU A 10 -8.70 -15.10 8.75
C LEU A 10 -7.25 -14.97 8.33
N VAL A 11 -7.06 -14.58 7.06
CA VAL A 11 -5.84 -13.91 6.61
C VAL A 11 -5.65 -12.72 7.55
N SER A 12 -4.79 -12.92 8.55
CA SER A 12 -4.36 -11.89 9.48
C SER A 12 -3.39 -10.99 8.73
N LEU A 13 -3.94 -10.12 7.87
CA LEU A 13 -3.22 -9.00 7.31
C LEU A 13 -3.14 -7.94 8.43
N SER A 14 -2.15 -8.07 9.29
CA SER A 14 -1.79 -7.05 10.27
C SER A 14 -1.14 -5.87 9.55
N THR A 15 -1.90 -5.15 8.73
CA THR A 15 -1.56 -3.79 8.29
C THR A 15 -2.06 -2.84 9.35
N MET A 16 -1.15 -2.50 10.27
CA MET A 16 -1.15 -1.30 11.11
C MET A 16 -2.52 -0.67 11.38
N ALA A 17 -3.17 -1.13 12.44
CA ALA A 17 -4.04 -0.27 13.20
C ALA A 17 -3.18 0.81 13.87
N ALA A 18 -3.27 2.06 13.41
CA ALA A 18 -3.26 3.28 14.23
C ALA A 18 -2.99 4.52 13.36
N ALA A 19 -4.05 5.21 12.95
CA ALA A 19 -4.10 6.68 12.97
C ALA A 19 -5.56 7.12 12.74
N SER A 20 -6.26 7.30 13.85
CA SER A 20 -7.37 8.27 14.05
C SER A 20 -8.51 8.32 13.03
N ALA A 21 -9.67 7.82 13.45
CA ALA A 21 -10.99 8.03 12.86
C ALA A 21 -11.52 9.48 12.98
N ALA A 22 -10.69 10.48 12.67
CA ALA A 22 -11.09 11.87 12.57
C ALA A 22 -10.31 12.53 11.43
N GLN A 23 -10.85 12.41 10.21
CA GLN A 23 -10.29 12.94 8.94
C GLN A 23 -9.08 12.15 8.40
N ALA A 24 -9.25 10.85 8.12
CA ALA A 24 -8.36 10.21 7.16
C ALA A 24 -8.76 10.70 5.76
N ALA A 25 -7.95 11.59 5.16
CA ALA A 25 -8.13 11.97 3.77
C ALA A 25 -7.65 10.83 2.87
N SER A 26 -8.31 10.66 1.73
CA SER A 26 -7.93 9.65 0.75
C SER A 26 -6.91 10.27 -0.19
N PHE A 27 -5.69 9.74 -0.22
CA PHE A 27 -4.65 10.19 -1.12
C PHE A 27 -4.46 9.16 -2.23
N THR A 28 -4.39 9.61 -3.48
CA THR A 28 -3.94 8.77 -4.58
C THR A 28 -2.45 9.02 -4.79
N CYS A 29 -1.63 8.03 -4.45
CA CYS A 29 -0.18 8.09 -4.59
C CYS A 29 0.23 7.37 -5.86
N SER A 30 0.77 8.09 -6.84
CA SER A 30 1.25 7.53 -8.10
C SER A 30 2.77 7.55 -8.15
N ALA A 31 3.37 6.40 -8.44
CA ALA A 31 4.79 6.32 -8.72
C ALA A 31 5.08 5.42 -9.93
N LYS A 32 6.12 5.81 -10.67
CA LYS A 32 6.73 4.94 -11.69
C LYS A 32 7.76 4.06 -11.00
N ILE A 33 7.46 2.77 -10.89
CA ILE A 33 8.36 1.77 -10.29
C ILE A 33 9.05 0.97 -11.39
N SER A 34 10.35 0.72 -11.19
CA SER A 34 11.15 -0.13 -12.06
C SER A 34 11.75 -1.28 -11.24
N PRO A 35 11.56 -2.55 -11.65
CA PRO A 35 12.27 -3.66 -11.05
C PRO A 35 13.76 -3.55 -11.41
N SER A 36 14.62 -3.67 -10.41
CA SER A 36 16.07 -3.68 -10.59
C SER A 36 16.48 -4.94 -11.37
N GLY A 37 16.63 -4.83 -12.69
CA GLY A 37 17.18 -5.90 -13.54
C GLY A 37 16.32 -6.31 -14.75
N ASN A 38 15.11 -5.77 -14.90
CA ASN A 38 14.29 -6.00 -16.10
C ASN A 38 13.78 -4.66 -16.60
N GLY A 39 14.03 -4.34 -17.87
CA GLY A 39 13.83 -3.01 -18.49
C GLY A 39 12.37 -2.52 -18.62
N GLY A 40 11.47 -2.95 -17.76
CA GLY A 40 10.08 -2.50 -17.69
C GLY A 40 9.90 -1.43 -16.61
N SER A 41 9.03 -0.46 -16.86
CA SER A 41 8.52 0.43 -15.81
C SER A 41 7.03 0.20 -15.65
N LEU A 42 6.58 -0.02 -14.42
CA LEU A 42 5.18 -0.15 -14.08
C LEU A 42 4.72 1.15 -13.41
N PHE A 43 3.50 1.57 -13.72
CA PHE A 43 2.85 2.63 -12.97
C PHE A 43 2.05 2.01 -11.84
N PHE A 44 2.29 2.47 -10.62
CA PHE A 44 1.63 1.98 -9.43
C PHE A 44 0.93 3.16 -8.74
N SER A 45 -0.41 3.08 -8.65
CA SER A 45 -1.27 4.15 -8.15
C SER A 45 -2.29 3.66 -7.11
N PRO A 46 -1.85 3.21 -5.92
CA PRO A 46 -2.74 2.88 -4.82
C PRO A 46 -3.42 4.13 -4.23
N SER A 47 -4.65 3.94 -3.76
CA SER A 47 -5.33 4.86 -2.85
C SER A 47 -4.93 4.52 -1.42
N ILE A 48 -4.43 5.51 -0.68
CA ILE A 48 -3.94 5.39 0.68
C ILE A 48 -4.72 6.37 1.55
N SER A 49 -5.39 5.83 2.58
CA SER A 49 -6.01 6.66 3.60
C SER A 49 -4.96 7.07 4.63
N ALA A 50 -4.73 8.38 4.77
CA ALA A 50 -3.73 8.94 5.67
C ALA A 50 -4.23 10.27 6.25
N PRO A 51 -3.68 10.73 7.39
CA PRO A 51 -4.01 12.05 7.95
C PRO A 51 -3.44 13.21 7.12
N ASP A 52 -2.36 12.99 6.38
CA ASP A 52 -1.68 14.00 5.56
C ASP A 52 -0.89 13.36 4.41
N VAL A 53 -0.41 14.19 3.48
CA VAL A 53 0.34 13.75 2.29
C VAL A 53 1.65 13.03 2.64
N GLY A 54 2.37 13.47 3.68
CA GLY A 54 3.62 12.86 4.09
C GLY A 54 3.42 11.47 4.69
N ALA A 55 2.35 11.29 5.48
CA ALA A 55 1.92 9.99 5.96
C ALA A 55 1.48 9.06 4.82
N ALA A 56 0.80 9.58 3.80
CA ALA A 56 0.45 8.82 2.60
C ALA A 56 1.69 8.36 1.83
N GLU A 57 2.67 9.26 1.65
CA GLU A 57 3.95 8.95 1.00
C GLU A 57 4.74 7.87 1.76
N ALA A 58 4.81 7.98 3.10
CA ALA A 58 5.49 7.00 3.93
C ALA A 58 4.85 5.60 3.82
N GLN A 59 3.53 5.52 3.82
CA GLN A 59 2.80 4.27 3.59
C GLN A 59 3.08 3.71 2.19
N PHE A 60 3.09 4.56 1.15
CA PHE A 60 3.42 4.13 -0.21
C PHE A 60 4.82 3.52 -0.27
N ILE A 61 5.81 4.17 0.34
CA ILE A 61 7.20 3.69 0.37
C ILE A 61 7.28 2.34 1.09
N ALA A 62 6.55 2.19 2.20
CA ALA A 62 6.47 0.92 2.92
C ALA A 62 5.85 -0.20 2.05
N VAL A 63 4.80 0.10 1.28
CA VAL A 63 4.21 -0.84 0.33
C VAL A 63 5.23 -1.27 -0.72
N ILE A 64 5.93 -0.33 -1.37
CA ILE A 64 6.97 -0.66 -2.36
C ILE A 64 8.11 -1.47 -1.75
N ALA A 65 8.53 -1.15 -0.53
CA ALA A 65 9.56 -1.89 0.20
C ALA A 65 9.11 -3.32 0.56
N SER A 66 7.81 -3.55 0.73
CA SER A 66 7.24 -4.87 1.01
C SER A 66 7.06 -5.75 -0.23
N LEU A 67 7.11 -5.17 -1.44
CA LEU A 67 6.91 -5.93 -2.67
C LEU A 67 8.09 -6.92 -2.89
N PRO A 68 7.80 -8.17 -3.28
CA PRO A 68 8.83 -9.15 -3.60
C PRO A 68 9.57 -8.74 -4.87
N GLY A 69 10.72 -8.10 -4.70
CA GLY A 69 11.56 -7.57 -5.77
C GLY A 69 12.21 -6.27 -5.37
N ARG A 70 13.40 -5.97 -5.89
CA ARG A 70 14.04 -4.67 -5.64
C ARG A 70 13.42 -3.62 -6.57
N PHE A 71 12.24 -3.15 -6.20
CA PHE A 71 11.58 -2.06 -6.91
C PHE A 71 12.17 -0.72 -6.47
N ARG A 72 12.53 0.10 -7.45
CA ARG A 72 12.88 1.50 -7.23
C ARG A 72 11.81 2.36 -7.85
N TYR A 73 11.21 3.24 -7.06
CA TYR A 73 10.38 4.31 -7.59
C TYR A 73 11.28 5.46 -8.05
N ASN A 74 10.95 6.06 -9.20
CA ASN A 74 11.73 7.17 -9.76
C ASN A 74 11.14 8.54 -9.37
N SER A 75 9.82 8.58 -9.18
CA SER A 75 9.09 9.74 -8.69
C SER A 75 7.85 9.25 -7.94
N LEU A 76 7.56 9.86 -6.81
CA LEU A 76 6.34 9.65 -6.03
C LEU A 76 5.56 10.97 -6.03
N LYS A 77 4.26 10.90 -6.32
CA LYS A 77 3.36 12.04 -6.18
C LYS A 77 2.05 11.57 -5.57
N CYS A 78 1.73 12.08 -4.39
CA CYS A 78 0.45 11.86 -3.73
C CYS A 78 -0.43 13.09 -3.91
N THR A 79 -1.67 12.87 -4.31
CA THR A 79 -2.68 13.91 -4.46
C THR A 79 -3.85 13.55 -3.55
N GLU A 80 -4.30 14.49 -2.72
CA GLU A 80 -5.55 14.35 -1.97
C GLU A 80 -6.73 14.27 -2.94
N ASN A 81 -7.67 13.36 -2.66
CA ASN A 81 -8.84 13.10 -3.49
C ASN A 81 -10.12 13.59 -2.84
#